data_AF-A0A530GIP3-F1
#
_entry.id   AF-A0A530GIP3-F1
#
_cell.length_a   1.000
_cell.length_b   1.000
_cell.length_c   1.000
_cell.angle_alpha   90.00
_cell.angle_beta   90.00
_cell.angle_gamma   90.00
#
_symmetry.space_group_name_H-M   'P 1'
#
loop_
_entity.id
_entity.type
_entity.pdbx_description
1 polymer ?
#
loop_
_entity_poly.entity_id
_entity_poly.type
_entity_poly.pdbx_seq_one_letter_code
_entity_poly.pdbx_strand_id
1 'polypeptide(L)'
;AHVGLADMGFPSPGVFSFAIQNGMKLKSVFHMGARDTFSLAFRKGQGTNNLKDLEGKTILLGSAAWQAIVDPLLAAQGVDIKKVKYVEAGWPTWGTALAGGQGDAALSWEGLRAEWIAKGLDFEYWLGVKNSKLPANTFVV
;
A
#
# COMPACT_ATOMS: atom_id res chain seq x y z
N ALA A 1 -3.60 -0.96 -23.61
CA ALA A 1 -4.70 -1.39 -22.72
C ALA A 1 -5.98 -0.70 -23.18
N HIS A 2 -7.07 -1.45 -23.37
CA HIS A 2 -8.33 -0.96 -23.93
C HIS A 2 -9.07 -0.05 -22.95
N VAL A 3 -9.56 1.08 -23.48
CA VAL A 3 -10.43 2.04 -22.79
C VAL A 3 -11.87 1.58 -23.00
N GLY A 4 -12.71 1.55 -21.96
CA GLY A 4 -14.16 1.34 -22.09
C GLY A 4 -14.73 -0.04 -21.74
N LEU A 5 -14.09 -0.83 -20.87
CA LEU A 5 -14.64 -2.13 -20.41
C LEU A 5 -15.23 -2.12 -18.98
N ALA A 6 -15.13 -1.00 -18.25
CA ALA A 6 -15.74 -0.86 -16.92
C ALA A 6 -16.23 0.57 -16.68
N ASP A 7 -17.49 0.72 -16.25
CA ASP A 7 -18.12 2.00 -15.89
C ASP A 7 -17.70 2.53 -14.50
N MET A 8 -16.97 1.72 -13.71
CA MET A 8 -16.49 2.07 -12.38
C MET A 8 -15.13 1.41 -12.10
N GLY A 9 -14.16 2.18 -11.60
CA GLY A 9 -12.88 1.67 -11.11
C GLY A 9 -12.72 1.88 -9.60
N PHE A 10 -12.03 0.97 -8.92
CA PHE A 10 -11.62 1.10 -7.51
C PHE A 10 -10.10 1.29 -7.38
N PRO A 11 -9.52 2.39 -7.91
CA PRO A 11 -8.11 2.65 -7.77
C PRO A 11 -7.78 3.14 -6.36
N SER A 12 -6.58 2.83 -5.92
CA SER A 12 -5.94 3.55 -4.84
C SER A 12 -5.68 5.02 -5.25
N PRO A 13 -5.61 5.97 -4.29
CA PRO A 13 -5.48 7.39 -4.61
C PRO A 13 -4.25 7.75 -5.45
N GLY A 14 -3.15 7.02 -5.27
CA GLY A 14 -1.93 7.23 -6.07
C GLY A 14 -2.05 6.75 -7.53
N VAL A 15 -2.71 5.62 -7.77
CA VAL A 15 -2.99 5.13 -9.14
C VAL A 15 -3.95 6.07 -9.86
N PHE A 16 -4.95 6.60 -9.15
CA PHE A 16 -5.84 7.63 -9.68
C PHE A 16 -5.09 8.94 -10.04
N SER A 17 -4.22 9.42 -9.16
CA SER A 17 -3.46 10.65 -9.39
C SER A 17 -2.50 10.52 -10.58
N PHE A 18 -1.83 9.37 -10.72
CA PHE A 18 -0.99 9.05 -11.88
C PHE A 18 -1.79 8.96 -13.18
N ALA A 19 -3.00 8.40 -13.15
CA ALA A 19 -3.88 8.31 -14.32
C ALA A 19 -4.36 9.70 -14.79
N ILE A 20 -4.72 10.61 -13.86
CA ILE A 20 -5.03 12.02 -14.19
C ILE A 20 -3.81 12.72 -14.81
N GLN A 21 -2.62 12.53 -14.23
CA GLN A 21 -1.39 13.15 -14.75
C GLN A 21 -1.03 12.67 -16.16
N ASN A 22 -1.36 11.42 -16.51
CA ASN A 22 -1.18 10.86 -17.85
C ASN A 22 -2.35 11.17 -18.81
N GLY A 23 -3.22 12.12 -18.47
CA GLY A 23 -4.25 12.63 -19.36
C GLY A 23 -5.53 11.80 -19.44
N MET A 24 -5.72 10.82 -18.55
CA MET A 24 -6.98 10.08 -18.46
C MET A 24 -8.05 10.94 -17.79
N LYS A 25 -9.22 11.08 -18.45
CA LYS A 25 -10.39 11.78 -17.90
C LYS A 25 -11.10 10.87 -16.89
N LEU A 26 -10.62 10.83 -15.65
CA LEU A 26 -11.26 10.11 -14.55
C LEU A 26 -11.79 11.11 -13.51
N LYS A 27 -13.04 10.95 -13.08
CA LYS A 27 -13.69 11.72 -12.01
C LYS A 27 -13.80 10.87 -10.76
N SER A 28 -13.29 11.37 -9.64
CA SER A 28 -13.56 10.80 -8.32
C SER A 28 -15.04 11.00 -7.97
N VAL A 29 -15.75 9.93 -7.58
CA VAL A 29 -17.18 9.99 -7.25
C VAL A 29 -17.47 9.69 -5.78
N PHE A 30 -16.64 8.89 -5.09
CA PHE A 30 -16.85 8.58 -3.67
C PHE A 30 -15.60 8.01 -2.98
N HIS A 31 -15.29 8.47 -1.76
CA HIS A 31 -14.26 7.87 -0.89
C HIS A 31 -14.88 6.83 0.05
N MET A 32 -14.44 5.57 0.04
CA MET A 32 -15.01 4.49 0.87
C MET A 32 -14.71 4.59 2.37
N GLY A 33 -13.88 5.54 2.78
CA GLY A 33 -13.53 5.76 4.18
C GLY A 33 -13.02 7.18 4.42
N ALA A 34 -13.11 7.62 5.67
CA ALA A 34 -12.64 8.94 6.07
C ALA A 34 -11.09 9.06 6.10
N ARG A 35 -10.37 7.92 6.08
CA ARG A 35 -8.90 7.83 6.26
C ARG A 35 -8.29 6.68 5.48
N ASP A 36 -7.02 6.80 5.14
CA ASP A 36 -6.19 5.80 4.47
C ASP A 36 -6.39 4.38 5.05
N THR A 37 -6.77 3.45 4.18
CA THR A 37 -7.03 2.05 4.52
C THR A 37 -5.80 1.16 4.36
N PHE A 38 -4.69 1.69 3.82
CA PHE A 38 -3.46 0.94 3.65
C PHE A 38 -2.61 0.98 4.90
N SER A 39 -1.89 -0.11 5.11
CA SER A 39 -1.07 -0.38 6.28
C SER A 39 0.24 -1.01 5.83
N LEU A 40 1.27 -0.93 6.68
CA LEU A 40 2.51 -1.67 6.49
C LEU A 40 2.61 -2.78 7.52
N ALA A 41 2.85 -3.99 7.05
CA ALA A 41 3.09 -5.16 7.88
C ALA A 41 4.60 -5.35 8.07
N PHE A 42 5.00 -5.78 9.24
CA PHE A 42 6.37 -6.04 9.66
C PHE A 42 6.44 -7.41 10.31
N ARG A 43 7.58 -8.08 10.24
CA ARG A 43 7.82 -9.26 11.08
C ARG A 43 7.75 -8.88 12.56
N LYS A 44 7.39 -9.83 13.41
CA LYS A 44 7.38 -9.64 14.88
C LYS A 44 8.71 -9.12 15.39
N GLY A 45 8.65 -8.15 16.31
CA GLY A 45 9.81 -7.49 16.90
C GLY A 45 10.57 -6.59 15.93
N GLN A 46 10.08 -6.40 14.69
CA GLN A 46 10.69 -5.54 13.67
C GLN A 46 9.77 -4.39 13.26
N GLY A 47 8.60 -4.26 13.88
CA GLY A 47 7.70 -3.14 13.65
C GLY A 47 8.30 -1.82 14.12
N THR A 48 7.89 -0.74 13.45
CA THR A 48 8.21 0.63 13.86
C THR A 48 6.95 1.50 13.86
N ASN A 49 6.90 2.44 14.80
CA ASN A 49 5.91 3.52 14.79
C ASN A 49 6.41 4.75 14.00
N ASN A 50 7.69 4.80 13.66
CA ASN A 50 8.33 5.87 12.90
C ASN A 50 8.68 5.37 11.50
N LEU A 51 7.87 5.70 10.50
CA LEU A 51 8.11 5.22 9.13
C LEU A 51 9.42 5.73 8.51
N LYS A 52 10.09 6.75 9.08
CA LYS A 52 11.44 7.14 8.64
C LYS A 52 12.47 6.03 8.77
N ASP A 53 12.25 5.07 9.65
CA ASP A 53 13.13 3.91 9.80
C ASP A 53 13.08 2.97 8.59
N LEU A 54 12.16 3.21 7.64
CA LEU A 54 12.08 2.53 6.35
C LEU A 54 13.04 3.10 5.30
N GLU A 55 13.71 4.23 5.55
CA GLU A 55 14.77 4.70 4.66
C GLU A 55 15.90 3.66 4.58
N GLY A 56 16.24 3.21 3.38
CA GLY A 56 17.22 2.16 3.14
C GLY A 56 16.68 0.73 3.28
N LYS A 57 15.40 0.56 3.67
CA LYS A 57 14.75 -0.74 3.85
C LYS A 57 14.06 -1.23 2.59
N THR A 58 13.71 -2.52 2.59
CA THR A 58 13.03 -3.19 1.49
C THR A 58 11.56 -3.42 1.82
N ILE A 59 10.67 -2.91 0.98
CA ILE A 59 9.22 -3.11 1.06
C ILE A 59 8.78 -4.09 -0.02
N LEU A 60 8.10 -5.15 0.40
CA LEU A 60 7.54 -6.17 -0.46
C LEU A 60 6.15 -5.78 -0.95
N LEU A 61 5.94 -5.94 -2.26
CA LEU A 61 4.68 -5.67 -2.93
C LEU A 61 4.22 -6.92 -3.69
N GLY A 62 2.90 -7.11 -3.78
CA GLY A 62 2.32 -8.12 -4.66
C GLY A 62 2.46 -7.77 -6.15
N SER A 63 2.59 -6.47 -6.46
CA SER A 63 2.89 -5.95 -7.80
C SER A 63 3.72 -4.67 -7.69
N ALA A 64 4.69 -4.46 -8.58
CA ALA A 64 5.47 -3.22 -8.64
C ALA A 64 4.60 -1.97 -8.84
N ALA A 65 3.43 -2.11 -9.49
CA ALA A 65 2.48 -1.01 -9.67
C ALA A 65 1.97 -0.43 -8.33
N TRP A 66 2.06 -1.19 -7.24
CA TRP A 66 1.62 -0.74 -5.91
C TRP A 66 2.59 0.21 -5.22
N GLN A 67 3.77 0.46 -5.80
CA GLN A 67 4.66 1.53 -5.32
C GLN A 67 3.92 2.87 -5.30
N ALA A 68 3.07 3.15 -6.28
CA ALA A 68 2.24 4.36 -6.32
C ALA A 68 1.27 4.49 -5.12
N ILE A 69 1.03 3.41 -4.38
CA ILE A 69 0.22 3.39 -3.15
C ILE A 69 1.08 3.73 -1.94
N VAL A 70 2.27 3.11 -1.86
CA VAL A 70 3.15 3.21 -0.70
C VAL A 70 3.89 4.55 -0.67
N ASP A 71 4.32 5.08 -1.82
CA ASP A 71 5.08 6.32 -1.90
C ASP A 71 4.35 7.52 -1.25
N PRO A 72 3.07 7.80 -1.54
CA PRO A 72 2.33 8.86 -0.86
C PRO A 72 2.21 8.65 0.66
N LEU A 73 2.00 7.42 1.10
CA LEU A 73 1.87 7.06 2.52
C LEU A 73 3.18 7.33 3.28
N LEU A 74 4.32 6.96 2.69
CA LEU A 74 5.64 7.22 3.26
C LEU A 74 6.00 8.71 3.20
N ALA A 75 5.75 9.38 2.08
CA ALA A 75 6.03 10.80 1.92
C ALA A 75 5.22 11.65 2.92
N ALA A 76 3.96 11.29 3.20
CA ALA A 76 3.13 11.96 4.21
C ALA A 76 3.69 11.85 5.64
N GLN A 77 4.54 10.86 5.91
CA GLN A 77 5.26 10.68 7.17
C GLN A 77 6.69 11.27 7.15
N GLY A 78 7.06 11.93 6.04
CA GLY A 78 8.37 12.58 5.87
C GLY A 78 9.52 11.64 5.56
N VAL A 79 9.23 10.44 5.02
CA VAL A 79 10.23 9.48 4.55
C VAL A 79 10.77 9.91 3.19
N ASP A 80 12.09 9.83 2.99
CA ASP A 80 12.66 9.94 1.65
C ASP A 80 12.42 8.65 0.84
N ILE A 81 11.36 8.67 0.04
CA ILE A 81 10.92 7.52 -0.78
C ILE A 81 12.00 7.03 -1.76
N LYS A 82 12.97 7.87 -2.14
CA LYS A 82 14.07 7.46 -3.04
C LYS A 82 15.05 6.49 -2.36
N LYS A 83 15.07 6.47 -1.03
CA LYS A 83 15.91 5.55 -0.25
C LYS A 83 15.23 4.22 0.03
N VAL A 84 13.95 4.09 -0.27
CA VAL A 84 13.17 2.87 -0.06
C VAL A 84 13.37 1.95 -1.27
N LYS A 85 13.59 0.67 -1.01
CA LYS A 85 13.70 -0.35 -2.06
C LYS A 85 12.37 -1.10 -2.15
N TYR A 86 11.86 -1.27 -3.35
CA TYR A 86 10.66 -2.07 -3.59
C TYR A 86 11.03 -3.38 -4.26
N VAL A 87 10.43 -4.47 -3.79
CA VAL A 87 10.55 -5.80 -4.40
C VAL A 87 9.15 -6.33 -4.69
N GLU A 88 8.91 -6.68 -5.95
CA GLU A 88 7.72 -7.41 -6.34
C GLU A 88 7.91 -8.89 -5.96
N ALA A 89 7.23 -9.32 -4.90
CA ALA A 89 7.23 -10.70 -4.42
C ALA A 89 5.98 -11.48 -4.85
N GLY A 90 5.20 -10.91 -5.78
CA GLY A 90 4.06 -11.52 -6.45
C GLY A 90 2.81 -11.65 -5.59
N TRP A 91 1.63 -11.46 -6.19
CA TRP A 91 0.36 -11.85 -5.57
C TRP A 91 0.11 -13.36 -5.73
N PRO A 92 -0.32 -14.10 -4.69
CA PRO A 92 -0.61 -13.70 -3.30
C PRO A 92 0.58 -13.89 -2.32
N THR A 93 1.80 -14.03 -2.82
CA THR A 93 2.96 -14.56 -2.08
C THR A 93 3.78 -13.55 -1.29
N TRP A 94 3.62 -12.24 -1.49
CA TRP A 94 4.48 -11.25 -0.79
C TRP A 94 4.35 -11.29 0.75
N GLY A 95 3.21 -11.74 1.28
CA GLY A 95 3.04 -11.98 2.72
C GLY A 95 3.89 -13.15 3.23
N THR A 96 3.94 -14.27 2.50
CA THR A 96 4.81 -15.39 2.86
C THR A 96 6.28 -15.05 2.62
N ALA A 97 6.59 -14.23 1.63
CA ALA A 97 7.93 -13.68 1.41
C ALA A 97 8.38 -12.78 2.58
N LEU A 98 7.47 -11.96 3.14
CA LEU A 98 7.75 -11.18 4.35
C LEU A 98 8.05 -12.11 5.54
N ALA A 99 7.23 -13.15 5.74
CA ALA A 99 7.45 -14.13 6.81
C ALA A 99 8.81 -14.84 6.66
N GLY A 100 9.18 -15.19 5.44
CA GLY A 100 10.48 -15.77 5.08
C GLY A 100 11.66 -14.79 5.14
N GLY A 101 11.41 -13.50 5.41
CA GLY A 101 12.46 -12.51 5.61
C GLY A 101 13.08 -11.93 4.35
N GLN A 102 12.38 -12.00 3.22
CA GLN A 102 12.84 -11.47 1.94
C GLN A 102 12.72 -9.94 1.85
N GLY A 103 12.14 -9.30 2.86
CA GLY A 103 12.05 -7.85 3.01
C GLY A 103 11.79 -7.44 4.46
N ASP A 104 11.79 -6.14 4.70
CA ASP A 104 11.64 -5.54 6.02
C ASP A 104 10.17 -5.20 6.34
N ALA A 105 9.39 -4.86 5.31
CA ALA A 105 7.96 -4.57 5.44
C ALA A 105 7.17 -5.05 4.20
N ALA A 106 5.85 -5.11 4.31
CA ALA A 106 4.95 -5.41 3.20
C ALA A 106 3.72 -4.50 3.19
N LEU A 107 3.24 -4.14 1.99
CA LEU A 107 1.94 -3.48 1.87
C LEU A 107 0.82 -4.41 2.34
N SER A 108 -0.10 -3.88 3.15
CA SER A 108 -1.26 -4.57 3.69
C SER A 108 -2.48 -3.66 3.85
N TRP A 109 -3.63 -4.25 4.17
CA TRP A 109 -4.89 -3.59 4.54
C TRP A 109 -5.69 -4.53 5.45
N GLU A 110 -6.78 -4.06 6.06
CA GLU A 110 -7.48 -4.84 7.10
C GLU A 110 -8.00 -6.20 6.63
N GLY A 111 -8.59 -6.29 5.44
CA GLY A 111 -9.03 -7.57 4.87
C GLY A 111 -7.88 -8.56 4.69
N LEU A 112 -6.74 -8.09 4.19
CA LEU A 112 -5.54 -8.90 4.02
C LEU A 112 -4.93 -9.30 5.36
N ARG A 113 -4.94 -8.41 6.35
CA ARG A 113 -4.48 -8.72 7.71
C ARG A 113 -5.29 -9.87 8.31
N ALA A 114 -6.61 -9.84 8.16
CA ALA A 114 -7.47 -10.94 8.61
C ALA A 114 -7.14 -12.25 7.89
N GLU A 115 -6.91 -12.20 6.57
CA GLU A 115 -6.51 -13.37 5.77
C GLU A 115 -5.15 -13.93 6.22
N TRP A 116 -4.16 -13.08 6.45
CA TRP A 116 -2.83 -13.47 6.91
C TRP A 116 -2.86 -14.09 8.30
N ILE A 117 -3.63 -13.52 9.23
CA ILE A 117 -3.86 -14.12 10.56
C ILE A 117 -4.50 -15.51 10.42
N ALA A 118 -5.51 -15.66 9.56
CA ALA A 118 -6.15 -16.95 9.31
C ALA A 118 -5.19 -17.99 8.70
N LYS A 119 -4.18 -17.54 7.94
CA LYS A 119 -3.10 -18.37 7.39
C LYS A 119 -1.94 -18.63 8.37
N GLY A 120 -2.04 -18.15 9.61
CA GLY A 120 -0.99 -18.30 10.62
C GLY A 120 0.22 -17.38 10.43
N LEU A 121 0.10 -16.35 9.59
CA LEU A 121 1.13 -15.32 9.44
C LEU A 121 0.96 -14.26 10.52
N ASP A 122 1.89 -14.22 11.46
CA ASP A 122 1.86 -13.29 12.58
C ASP A 122 2.81 -12.11 12.35
N PHE A 123 2.22 -10.93 12.19
CA PHE A 123 2.92 -9.69 11.85
C PHE A 123 2.57 -8.56 12.83
N GLU A 124 3.46 -7.58 12.92
CA GLU A 124 3.17 -6.26 13.47
C GLU A 124 2.70 -5.33 12.35
N TYR A 125 1.89 -4.33 12.70
CA TYR A 125 1.27 -3.45 11.70
C TYR A 125 1.39 -1.99 12.10
N TRP A 126 1.88 -1.18 11.16
CA TRP A 126 1.62 0.25 11.16
C TRP A 126 0.30 0.50 10.42
N LEU A 127 -0.69 1.05 11.13
CA LEU A 127 -2.04 1.22 10.61
C LEU A 127 -2.25 2.64 10.06
N GLY A 128 -2.45 2.76 8.74
CA GLY A 128 -2.73 4.05 8.10
C GLY A 128 -3.96 4.75 8.67
N VAL A 129 -5.02 4.00 9.00
CA VAL A 129 -6.25 4.56 9.59
C VAL A 129 -6.02 5.30 10.93
N LYS A 130 -4.97 4.92 11.67
CA LYS A 130 -4.61 5.54 12.95
C LYS A 130 -3.59 6.67 12.79
N ASN A 131 -2.67 6.54 11.83
CA ASN A 131 -1.44 7.33 11.77
C ASN A 131 -1.33 8.21 10.50
N SER A 132 -2.16 7.99 9.49
CA SER A 132 -2.19 8.76 8.24
C SER A 132 -3.27 9.83 8.26
N LYS A 133 -2.93 11.01 7.74
CA LYS A 133 -3.88 12.08 7.44
C LYS A 133 -4.39 12.03 6.00
N LEU A 134 -3.96 11.02 5.21
CA LEU A 134 -4.38 10.86 3.82
C LEU A 134 -5.81 10.30 3.73
N PRO A 135 -6.56 10.67 2.68
CA PRO A 135 -7.90 10.12 2.43
C PRO A 135 -7.82 8.65 1.98
N ALA A 136 -8.90 7.89 2.20
CA ALA A 136 -9.02 6.51 1.74
C ALA A 136 -9.09 6.38 0.21
N ASN A 137 -9.04 5.12 -0.27
CA ASN A 137 -9.37 4.74 -1.64
C ASN A 137 -10.62 5.45 -2.17
N THR A 138 -10.56 5.84 -3.44
CA THR A 138 -11.60 6.62 -4.10
C THR A 138 -12.14 5.82 -5.28
N PHE A 139 -13.45 5.67 -5.38
CA PHE A 139 -14.10 5.24 -6.62
C PHE A 139 -13.97 6.31 -7.69
N VAL A 140 -13.63 5.89 -8.91
CA VAL A 140 -13.46 6.80 -10.05
C VAL A 140 -14.31 6.32 -11.22
N VAL A 141 -14.84 7.29 -11.98
CA VAL A 141 -15.71 7.13 -13.14
C VAL A 141 -15.14 7.90 -14.32
#